data_AF-A0A7J9P3V5-F1
#
_entry.id   AF-A0A7J9P3V5-F1
#
_cell.length_a   1.000
_cell.length_b   1.000
_cell.length_c   1.000
_cell.angle_alpha   90.00
_cell.angle_beta   90.00
_cell.angle_gamma   90.00
#
_symmetry.space_group_name_H-M   'P 1'
#
loop_
_entity.id
_entity.type
_entity.pdbx_description
1 polymer ?
#
loop_
_entity_poly.entity_id
_entity_poly.type
_entity_poly.pdbx_seq_one_letter_code
_entity_poly.pdbx_strand_id
1 'polypeptide(L)' 'MIAAEYEAIQLYMQLAESTDNELAIEVLKDIADEERVHAGEFLRLLKELSPDEEKFYAEGAEEVEEEIEKLKSK' A
#
# COMPACT_ATOMS: atom_id res chain seq x y z
N MET A 1 -7.88 -0.85 -9.71
CA MET A 1 -8.57 -0.84 -8.40
C MET A 1 -7.51 -0.60 -7.32
N ILE A 2 -6.78 -1.62 -6.85
CA ILE A 2 -5.71 -1.47 -5.83
C ILE A 2 -4.70 -0.35 -6.14
N ALA A 3 -4.18 -0.30 -7.37
CA ALA A 3 -3.20 0.71 -7.76
C ALA A 3 -3.72 2.16 -7.66
N ALA A 4 -5.02 2.37 -7.89
CA ALA A 4 -5.63 3.70 -7.78
C ALA A 4 -5.72 4.14 -6.32
N GLU A 5 -6.01 3.21 -5.40
CA GLU A 5 -6.01 3.51 -3.96
C GLU A 5 -4.62 3.93 -3.48
N TYR A 6 -3.55 3.24 -3.92
CA TYR A 6 -2.19 3.64 -3.57
C TYR A 6 -1.77 4.97 -4.20
N GLU A 7 -2.25 5.31 -5.40
CA GLU A 7 -2.06 6.63 -6.01
C GLU A 7 -2.77 7.72 -5.20
N ALA A 8 -4.00 7.47 -4.74
CA ALA A 8 -4.76 8.38 -3.89
C ALA A 8 -4.05 8.61 -2.55
N ILE A 9 -3.59 7.54 -1.88
CA ILE A 9 -2.79 7.62 -0.66
C ILE A 9 -1.56 8.51 -0.88
N GLN A 10 -0.81 8.27 -1.95
CA GLN A 10 0.39 9.05 -2.25
C GLN A 10 0.04 10.54 -2.45
N LEU A 11 -1.00 10.84 -3.23
CA LEU A 11 -1.42 12.21 -3.52
C LEU A 11 -1.85 12.95 -2.24
N TYR A 12 -2.67 12.31 -1.39
CA TYR A 12 -3.16 12.93 -0.16
C TYR A 12 -2.03 13.19 0.83
N MET A 13 -1.11 12.25 1.00
CA MET A 13 0.05 12.42 1.87
C MET A 13 0.97 13.54 1.37
N GLN A 14 1.25 13.61 0.07
CA GLN A 14 2.04 14.69 -0.53
C GLN A 14 1.38 16.06 -0.33
N LEU A 15 0.05 16.16 -0.49
CA LEU A 15 -0.68 17.39 -0.23
C LEU A 15 -0.64 17.78 1.25
N ALA A 16 -0.81 16.81 2.16
CA ALA A 16 -0.72 17.04 3.60
C ALA A 16 0.68 17.51 4.03
N GLU A 17 1.75 17.01 3.38
CA GLU A 17 3.12 17.45 3.64
C GLU A 17 3.46 18.82 3.02
N SER A 18 2.65 19.29 2.07
CA SER A 18 2.89 20.54 1.31
C SER A 18 2.14 21.77 1.84
N THR A 19 1.36 21.63 2.91
CA THR A 19 0.50 22.70 3.45
C THR A 19 0.70 22.88 4.94
N ASP A 20 0.49 24.10 5.43
CA ASP A 20 0.50 24.45 6.86
C ASP A 20 -0.93 24.50 7.46
N ASN A 21 -1.98 24.24 6.67
CA ASN A 21 -3.36 24.28 7.16
C ASN A 21 -3.67 23.02 7.98
N GLU A 22 -3.76 23.16 9.31
CA GLU A 22 -3.95 22.04 10.24
C GLU A 22 -5.18 21.17 9.91
N LEU A 23 -6.32 21.79 9.56
CA LEU A 23 -7.53 21.06 9.20
C LEU A 23 -7.32 20.22 7.92
N ALA A 24 -6.66 20.78 6.91
CA ALA A 24 -6.38 20.05 5.68
C ALA A 24 -5.45 18.86 5.93
N ILE A 25 -4.43 19.02 6.77
CA ILE A 25 -3.51 17.94 7.15
C ILE A 25 -4.26 16.81 7.83
N GLU A 26 -5.12 17.12 8.80
CA GLU A 26 -5.88 16.13 9.57
C GLU A 26 -6.81 15.34 8.65
N VAL A 27 -7.61 16.03 7.82
CA VAL A 27 -8.55 15.40 6.90
C VAL A 27 -7.84 14.57 5.83
N LEU A 28 -6.77 15.08 5.22
CA LEU A 28 -6.05 14.35 4.16
C LEU A 28 -5.40 13.08 4.68
N LYS A 29 -4.87 13.10 5.92
CA LYS A 29 -4.29 11.90 6.54
C LYS A 29 -5.36 10.86 6.89
N ASP A 30 -6.51 11.31 7.40
CA ASP A 30 -7.64 10.43 7.70
C ASP A 30 -8.15 9.74 6.43
N ILE A 31 -8.37 10.49 5.35
CA ILE A 31 -8.76 9.93 4.04
C ILE A 31 -7.69 8.95 3.54
N ALA A 32 -6.40 9.29 3.63
CA ALA A 32 -5.33 8.39 3.20
C ALA A 32 -5.30 7.07 4.00
N ASP A 33 -5.71 7.09 5.27
CA ASP A 33 -5.85 5.86 6.08
C ASP A 33 -7.08 5.04 5.65
N GLU A 34 -8.19 5.68 5.26
CA GLU A 34 -9.36 5.00 4.67
C GLU A 34 -9.02 4.30 3.34
N GLU A 35 -8.24 4.93 2.47
CA GLU A 35 -7.85 4.31 1.19
C GLU A 35 -6.99 3.05 1.37
N ARG A 36 -6.29 2.90 2.51
CA ARG A 36 -5.60 1.64 2.84
C ARG A 36 -6.59 0.50 3.10
N VAL A 37 -7.76 0.82 3.67
CA VAL A 37 -8.85 -0.16 3.85
C VAL A 37 -9.39 -0.58 2.49
N HIS A 38 -9.67 0.37 1.60
CA HIS A 38 -10.14 0.07 0.24
C HIS A 38 -9.12 -0.76 -0.55
N ALA A 39 -7.82 -0.44 -0.46
CA ALA A 39 -6.76 -1.25 -1.06
C ALA A 39 -6.81 -2.71 -0.55
N GLY A 40 -7.05 -2.91 0.74
CA GLY A 40 -7.23 -4.22 1.36
C GLY A 40 -8.47 -4.98 0.85
N GLU A 41 -9.60 -4.30 0.71
CA GLU A 41 -10.83 -4.87 0.14
C GLU A 41 -10.62 -5.39 -1.29
N PHE A 42 -10.00 -4.55 -2.13
CA PHE A 42 -9.69 -4.94 -3.51
C PHE A 42 -8.64 -6.05 -3.59
N LEU A 43 -7.63 -6.05 -2.70
CA LEU A 43 -6.67 -7.14 -2.63
C LEU A 43 -7.35 -8.47 -2.26
N ARG A 44 -8.25 -8.46 -1.27
CA ARG A 44 -9.00 -9.67 -0.92
C ARG A 44 -9.86 -10.16 -2.08
N LEU A 45 -10.54 -9.25 -2.78
CA LEU A 45 -11.34 -9.61 -3.95
C LEU A 45 -10.46 -10.18 -5.08
N LEU A 46 -9.31 -9.58 -5.34
CA LEU A 46 -8.38 -10.07 -6.37
C LEU A 46 -7.93 -11.51 -6.10
N LYS A 47 -7.61 -11.84 -4.84
CA LYS A 47 -7.27 -13.22 -4.43
C LYS A 47 -8.40 -14.23 -4.68
N GLU A 48 -9.66 -13.79 -4.61
CA GLU A 48 -10.81 -14.65 -4.96
C GLU A 48 -10.90 -14.89 -6.46
N LEU A 49 -10.74 -13.82 -7.24
CA LEU A 49 -10.96 -13.83 -8.68
C LEU A 49 -9.78 -14.43 -9.45
N SER A 50 -8.57 -14.38 -8.89
CA SER A 50 -7.31 -14.80 -9.53
C SER A 50 -6.42 -15.58 -8.55
N PRO A 51 -6.85 -16.78 -8.08
CA PRO A 51 -6.12 -17.54 -7.07
C PRO A 51 -4.72 -17.98 -7.53
N ASP A 52 -4.53 -18.18 -8.85
CA ASP A 52 -3.23 -18.54 -9.42
C ASP A 52 -2.18 -17.44 -9.28
N GLU A 53 -2.57 -16.19 -9.00
CA GLU A 53 -1.62 -15.10 -8.74
C GLU A 53 -0.88 -15.25 -7.40
N GLU A 54 -1.44 -16.01 -6.45
CA GLU A 54 -0.85 -16.19 -5.11
C GLU A 54 0.57 -16.76 -5.18
N LYS A 55 0.87 -17.59 -6.19
CA LYS A 55 2.23 -18.11 -6.41
C LYS A 55 3.26 -17.02 -6.68
N PHE A 56 2.89 -15.98 -7.44
CA PHE A 56 3.79 -14.87 -7.76
C PHE A 56 3.98 -13.97 -6.55
N TYR A 57 2.95 -13.78 -5.73
CA TYR A 57 3.07 -13.04 -4.47
C TYR A 57 3.96 -13.75 -3.46
N ALA A 58 3.87 -15.09 -3.38
CA ALA A 58 4.74 -15.89 -2.54
C ALA A 58 6.20 -15.83 -3.00
N GLU A 59 6.44 -15.98 -4.31
CA GLU A 59 7.77 -15.87 -4.92
C GLU A 59 8.39 -14.48 -4.64
N GLY A 60 7.67 -13.40 -4.89
CA GLY A 60 8.16 -12.05 -4.60
C GLY A 60 8.41 -11.77 -3.12
N ALA A 61 7.67 -12.42 -2.21
CA ALA A 61 7.93 -12.32 -0.77
C ALA A 61 9.21 -13.06 -0.37
N GLU A 62 9.45 -14.25 -0.92
CA GLU A 62 10.68 -15.02 -0.71
C GLU A 62 11.92 -14.24 -1.20
N GLU A 63 11.86 -13.64 -2.38
CA GLU A 63 12.95 -12.79 -2.91
C GLU A 63 13.34 -11.65 -1.95
N VAL A 64 12.36 -11.03 -1.29
CA VAL A 64 12.62 -9.95 -0.31
C VAL A 64 13.22 -10.50 0.98
N GLU A 65 12.75 -11.65 1.47
CA GLU A 65 13.32 -12.29 2.66
C GLU A 65 14.79 -12.70 2.43
N GLU A 66 15.12 -13.24 1.25
CA GLU A 66 16.50 -13.55 0.88
C GLU A 66 17.43 -12.32 0.93
N GLU A 67 16.97 -11.17 0.41
CA GLU A 67 17.74 -9.92 0.49
C GLU A 67 17.87 -9.40 1.94
N ILE A 68 16.84 -9.56 2.78
CA ILE A 68 16.90 -9.23 4.21
C ILE A 68 17.96 -10.08 4.93
N GLU A 69 17.97 -11.40 4.71
CA GLU A 69 18.94 -12.31 5.32
C GLU A 69 20.37 -11.99 4.90
N LYS A 70 20.58 -11.71 3.62
CA LYS A 70 21.87 -11.31 3.06
C LYS A 70 22.39 -9.99 3.64
N LEU A 71 21.51 -9.05 3.98
CA LEU A 71 21.91 -7.80 4.64
C LEU A 71 22.19 -7.96 6.13
N LYS A 72 21.46 -8.84 6.83
CA LYS A 72 21.69 -9.15 8.25
C LYS A 72 22.95 -9.98 8.51
N SER A 73 23.39 -10.74 7.51
CA SER A 73 24.59 -11.59 7.58
C SER A 73 25.89 -10.90 7.16
N LYS A 74 25.83 -9.61 6.78
CA LYS A 74 26.98 -8.72 6.58
C LYS A 74 27.37 -8.00 7.87
#